data_AF-A0A3D1GE29-F1
#
_entry.id   AF-A0A3D1GE29-F1
#
_cell.length_a   1.000
_cell.length_b   1.000
_cell.length_c   1.000
_cell.angle_alpha   90.00
_cell.angle_beta   90.00
_cell.angle_gamma   90.00
#
_symmetry.space_group_name_H-M   'P 1'
#
loop_
_entity.id
_entity.type
_entity.pdbx_description
1 polymer ?
#
loop_
_entity_poly.entity_id
_entity_poly.type
_entity_poly.pdbx_seq_one_letter_code
_entity_poly.pdbx_strand_id
1 'polypeptide(L)'
;MNITVKLLWRFVYFDDVTHNFDPKKTEVPIAELQDYSLDSDYSIHLGYKLIGKLEQWCSINSCDFVLATTGFFTDSANIDHSSRFYHTLKADSSIHMKDISNCMNEHTSGDYDLITIPGDGHPNETGARYIADCTAKWLMPYLKTR
;
A
#
# COMPACT_ATOMS: atom_id res chain seq x y z
N MET A 1 18.28 11.54 9.16
CA MET A 1 17.92 12.15 7.86
C MET A 1 18.25 13.65 7.89
N ASN A 2 19.01 14.16 6.92
CA ASN A 2 19.53 15.53 6.87
C ASN A 2 18.41 16.58 6.71
N ILE A 3 18.45 17.68 7.46
CA ILE A 3 17.46 18.77 7.40
C ILE A 3 17.32 19.37 5.99
N THR A 4 18.40 19.33 5.22
CA THR A 4 18.46 19.75 3.82
C THR A 4 17.57 18.87 2.95
N VAL A 5 17.58 17.54 3.17
CA VAL A 5 16.71 16.60 2.44
C VAL A 5 15.25 16.85 2.80
N LYS A 6 14.94 17.15 4.07
CA LYS A 6 13.58 17.49 4.51
C LYS A 6 13.05 18.78 3.86
N LEU A 7 13.87 19.83 3.80
CA LEU A 7 13.52 21.08 3.12
C LEU A 7 13.39 20.87 1.62
N LEU A 8 14.26 20.04 1.02
CA LEU A 8 14.19 19.68 -0.40
C LEU A 8 12.84 19.01 -0.73
N TRP A 9 12.40 18.00 0.04
CA TRP A 9 11.11 17.34 -0.18
C TRP A 9 9.91 18.31 -0.06
N ARG A 10 9.98 19.27 0.87
CA ARG A 10 8.93 20.27 1.07
C ARG A 10 8.85 21.30 -0.08
N PHE A 11 9.96 21.61 -0.74
CA PHE A 11 10.02 22.73 -1.70
C PHE A 11 10.27 22.32 -3.16
N VAL A 12 10.75 21.11 -3.44
CA VAL A 12 11.26 20.74 -4.77
C VAL A 12 10.37 19.74 -5.51
N TYR A 13 9.52 18.96 -4.83
CA TYR A 13 8.87 17.81 -5.48
C TYR A 13 7.34 17.82 -5.55
N PHE A 14 6.69 18.85 -5.00
CA PHE A 14 5.28 19.09 -5.25
C PHE A 14 5.14 20.54 -5.72
N ASP A 15 4.94 20.73 -7.02
CA ASP A 15 4.13 21.86 -7.45
C ASP A 15 2.85 21.77 -6.61
N ASP A 16 2.41 22.86 -5.98
CA ASP A 16 1.17 22.88 -5.20
C ASP A 16 -0.03 22.75 -6.15
N VAL A 17 -0.23 21.52 -6.66
CA VAL A 17 -1.41 21.07 -7.40
C VAL A 17 -2.64 21.03 -6.51
N THR A 18 -2.49 21.25 -5.21
CA THR A 18 -3.58 21.29 -4.23
C THR A 18 -4.28 22.64 -4.16
N HIS A 19 -3.80 23.68 -4.87
CA HIS A 19 -4.48 24.96 -5.10
C HIS A 19 -5.15 25.55 -3.82
N ASN A 20 -4.33 26.01 -2.86
CA ASN A 20 -4.74 26.51 -1.52
C ASN A 20 -4.93 25.41 -0.45
N PHE A 21 -3.96 24.49 -0.35
CA PHE A 21 -3.94 23.54 0.76
C PHE A 21 -3.90 24.26 2.11
N ASP A 22 -4.97 24.12 2.90
CA ASP A 22 -5.05 24.61 4.27
C ASP A 22 -4.83 23.43 5.23
N PRO A 23 -3.65 23.34 5.87
CA PRO A 23 -3.33 22.25 6.77
C PRO A 23 -4.24 22.20 8.01
N LYS A 24 -5.02 23.25 8.30
CA LYS A 24 -6.00 23.26 9.39
C LYS A 24 -7.36 22.69 8.97
N LYS A 25 -7.60 22.55 7.66
CA LYS A 25 -8.86 22.03 7.08
C LYS A 25 -8.71 20.66 6.43
N THR A 26 -7.48 20.16 6.30
CA THR A 26 -7.26 18.81 5.77
C THR A 26 -7.81 17.77 6.74
N GLU A 27 -8.54 16.81 6.19
CA GLU A 27 -8.96 15.60 6.91
C GLU A 27 -7.89 14.50 6.85
N VAL A 28 -6.84 14.71 6.04
CA VAL A 28 -5.68 13.81 5.93
C VAL A 28 -4.62 14.25 6.94
N PRO A 29 -4.15 13.35 7.81
CA PRO A 29 -3.17 13.71 8.84
C PRO A 29 -1.84 14.12 8.19
N ILE A 30 -1.29 15.25 8.63
CA ILE A 30 0.03 15.73 8.23
C ILE A 30 1.05 15.21 9.25
N ALA A 31 2.12 14.57 8.77
CA ALA A 31 3.17 14.04 9.63
C ALA A 31 3.93 15.17 10.36
N GLU A 32 4.09 15.02 11.67
CA GLU A 32 5.00 15.81 12.49
C GLU A 32 6.38 15.15 12.59
N LEU A 33 7.37 15.82 13.18
CA LEU A 33 8.76 15.31 13.22
C LEU A 33 8.89 13.93 13.88
N GLN A 34 8.11 13.67 14.92
CA GLN A 34 8.07 12.38 15.62
C GLN A 34 7.49 11.24 14.76
N ASP A 35 6.71 11.58 13.73
CA ASP A 35 6.02 10.62 12.88
C ASP A 35 6.93 9.96 11.84
N TYR A 36 8.14 10.48 11.67
CA TYR A 36 9.18 9.89 10.82
C TYR A 36 9.97 8.77 11.53
N SER A 37 9.59 8.38 12.75
CA SER A 37 10.20 7.26 13.47
C SER A 37 9.49 5.96 13.13
N LEU A 38 10.21 4.83 13.10
CA LEU A 38 9.64 3.51 12.84
C LEU A 38 8.59 3.09 13.88
N ASP A 39 8.62 3.70 15.07
CA ASP A 39 7.66 3.45 16.16
C ASP A 39 6.37 4.24 16.01
N SER A 40 6.32 5.25 15.12
CA SER A 40 5.09 6.04 14.92
C SER A 40 4.02 5.25 14.19
N ASP A 41 2.78 5.35 14.67
CA ASP A 41 1.59 4.79 14.02
C ASP A 41 1.06 5.66 12.87
N TYR A 42 1.76 6.75 12.52
CA TYR A 42 1.33 7.68 11.47
C TYR A 42 0.99 6.97 10.15
N SER A 43 1.88 6.09 9.67
CA SER A 43 1.66 5.32 8.43
C SER A 43 0.39 4.47 8.48
N ILE A 44 0.11 3.87 9.63
CA ILE A 44 -1.10 3.06 9.86
C ILE A 44 -2.33 3.97 9.82
N HIS A 45 -2.34 5.05 10.61
CA HIS A 45 -3.44 6.00 10.65
C HIS A 45 -3.74 6.63 9.28
N LEU A 46 -2.69 7.04 8.55
CA LEU A 46 -2.82 7.57 7.20
C LEU A 46 -3.43 6.53 6.26
N GLY A 47 -2.94 5.29 6.29
CA GLY A 47 -3.44 4.20 5.47
C GLY A 47 -4.94 3.94 5.66
N TYR A 48 -5.41 3.87 6.91
CA TYR A 48 -6.84 3.72 7.21
C TYR A 48 -7.68 4.91 6.74
N LYS A 49 -7.18 6.14 6.90
CA LYS A 49 -7.87 7.34 6.40
C LYS A 49 -8.01 7.33 4.88
N LEU A 50 -6.99 6.88 4.17
CA LEU A 50 -7.03 6.76 2.71
C LEU A 50 -8.01 5.67 2.26
N ILE A 51 -7.98 4.49 2.89
CA ILE A 51 -8.95 3.41 2.62
C ILE A 51 -10.38 3.90 2.84
N GLY A 52 -10.67 4.50 3.99
CA GLY A 52 -12.01 5.00 4.29
C GLY A 52 -12.49 6.08 3.32
N LYS A 53 -11.59 6.95 2.83
CA LYS A 53 -11.93 7.93 1.79
C LYS A 53 -12.25 7.27 0.45
N LEU A 54 -11.51 6.23 0.06
CA LEU A 54 -11.77 5.47 -1.17
C LEU A 54 -13.09 4.69 -1.09
N GLU A 55 -13.37 4.05 0.04
CA GLU A 55 -14.63 3.37 0.31
C GLU A 55 -15.83 4.33 0.25
N GLN A 56 -15.70 5.49 0.91
CA GLN A 56 -16.72 6.53 0.87
C GLN A 56 -16.95 7.04 -0.55
N TRP A 57 -15.87 7.31 -1.29
CA TRP A 57 -15.96 7.75 -2.68
C TRP A 57 -16.66 6.69 -3.54
N CYS A 58 -16.33 5.41 -3.38
CA CYS A 58 -16.98 4.35 -4.15
C CYS A 58 -18.46 4.19 -3.80
N SER A 59 -18.82 4.32 -2.53
CA SER A 59 -20.22 4.32 -2.08
C SER A 59 -21.04 5.43 -2.75
N ILE A 60 -20.49 6.65 -2.85
CA ILE A 60 -21.14 7.79 -3.52
C ILE A 60 -21.25 7.56 -5.04
N ASN A 61 -20.24 6.94 -5.66
CA ASN A 61 -20.14 6.77 -7.10
C ASN A 61 -20.64 5.41 -7.61
N SER A 62 -21.31 4.63 -6.75
CA SER A 62 -21.85 3.31 -7.11
C SER A 62 -20.79 2.35 -7.66
N CYS A 63 -19.59 2.33 -7.07
CA CYS A 63 -18.58 1.29 -7.31
C CYS A 63 -18.33 0.45 -6.05
N ASP A 64 -17.85 -0.77 -6.26
CA ASP A 64 -17.29 -1.60 -5.21
C ASP A 64 -15.82 -1.24 -4.99
N PHE A 65 -15.43 -1.09 -3.72
CA PHE A 65 -14.04 -0.98 -3.33
C PHE A 65 -13.49 -2.37 -2.97
N VAL A 66 -12.37 -2.74 -3.58
CA VAL A 66 -11.69 -3.99 -3.31
C VAL A 66 -10.21 -3.71 -3.06
N LEU A 67 -9.66 -4.33 -2.02
CA LEU A 67 -8.25 -4.22 -1.66
C LEU A 67 -7.59 -5.58 -1.79
N ALA A 68 -6.40 -5.63 -2.38
CA ALA A 68 -5.59 -6.84 -2.46
C ALA A 68 -4.10 -6.52 -2.23
N THR A 69 -3.36 -7.46 -1.65
CA THR A 69 -1.91 -7.40 -1.61
C THR A 69 -1.33 -7.86 -2.95
N THR A 70 -0.07 -7.54 -3.23
CA THR A 70 0.67 -8.20 -4.32
C THR A 70 1.09 -9.61 -3.96
N GLY A 71 1.09 -9.97 -2.67
CA GLY A 71 1.64 -11.22 -2.16
C GLY A 71 3.17 -11.34 -2.29
N PHE A 72 3.83 -10.31 -2.84
CA PHE A 72 5.27 -10.24 -3.06
C PHE A 72 5.91 -9.52 -1.87
N PHE A 73 6.55 -10.28 -0.98
CA PHE A 73 7.20 -9.78 0.22
C PHE A 73 8.64 -10.30 0.23
N THR A 74 9.63 -9.40 0.09
CA THR A 74 11.05 -9.74 0.17
C THR A 74 11.55 -9.62 1.61
N ASP A 75 12.57 -10.40 2.00
CA ASP A 75 13.07 -10.49 3.38
C ASP A 75 13.51 -9.15 4.00
N SER A 76 13.81 -8.15 3.17
CA SER A 76 14.11 -6.78 3.63
C SER A 76 12.92 -6.03 4.22
N ALA A 77 11.69 -6.54 4.07
CA ALA A 77 10.46 -5.85 4.48
C ALA A 77 10.16 -5.95 5.99
N ASN A 78 10.92 -6.71 6.78
CA ASN A 78 10.48 -7.11 8.12
C ASN A 78 10.46 -6.01 9.21
N ILE A 79 10.97 -4.79 8.94
CA ILE A 79 10.99 -3.68 9.94
C ILE A 79 10.72 -2.31 9.27
N ASP A 80 9.79 -2.24 8.33
CA ASP A 80 9.39 -0.95 7.73
C ASP A 80 7.92 -0.60 8.01
N HIS A 81 7.56 0.65 7.71
CA HIS A 81 6.19 1.16 7.87
C HIS A 81 5.16 0.37 7.07
N SER A 82 5.54 -0.16 5.90
CA SER A 82 4.66 -0.92 5.00
C SER A 82 4.30 -2.27 5.62
N SER A 83 5.27 -2.97 6.20
CA SER A 83 5.06 -4.25 6.88
C SER A 83 4.19 -4.10 8.12
N ARG A 84 4.45 -3.07 8.94
CA ARG A 84 3.58 -2.75 10.09
C ARG A 84 2.13 -2.51 9.65
N PHE A 85 1.93 -1.68 8.63
CA PHE A 85 0.59 -1.40 8.10
C PHE A 85 -0.08 -2.65 7.52
N TYR A 86 0.64 -3.45 6.74
CA TYR A 86 0.14 -4.72 6.19
C TYR A 86 -0.31 -5.68 7.30
N HIS A 87 0.49 -5.85 8.35
CA HIS A 87 0.12 -6.72 9.48
C HIS A 87 -1.11 -6.20 10.23
N THR A 88 -1.21 -4.88 10.42
CA THR A 88 -2.41 -4.28 11.01
C THR A 88 -3.64 -4.54 10.13
N LEU A 89 -3.56 -4.27 8.83
CA LEU A 89 -4.67 -4.54 7.88
C LEU A 89 -5.05 -6.02 7.86
N LYS A 90 -4.08 -6.92 7.87
CA LYS A 90 -4.32 -8.37 7.82
C LYS A 90 -5.00 -8.89 9.09
N ALA A 91 -4.77 -8.25 10.23
CA ALA A 91 -5.39 -8.60 11.50
C ALA A 91 -6.79 -7.99 11.68
N ASP A 92 -7.14 -6.96 10.90
CA ASP A 92 -8.40 -6.25 11.00
C ASP A 92 -9.49 -6.89 10.12
N SER A 93 -10.44 -7.58 10.77
CA SER A 93 -11.55 -8.25 10.07
C SER A 93 -12.60 -7.30 9.50
N SER A 94 -12.55 -6.00 9.83
CA SER A 94 -13.46 -5.00 9.27
C SER A 94 -13.06 -4.55 7.86
N ILE A 95 -11.79 -4.75 7.48
CA ILE A 95 -11.29 -4.41 6.15
C ILE A 95 -11.33 -5.64 5.26
N HIS A 96 -12.04 -5.54 4.14
CA HIS A 96 -12.09 -6.60 3.13
C HIS A 96 -10.86 -6.56 2.22
N MET A 97 -9.72 -7.03 2.75
CA MET A 97 -8.48 -7.19 2.00
C MET A 97 -8.28 -8.64 1.56
N LYS A 98 -7.95 -8.86 0.29
CA LYS A 98 -7.48 -10.15 -0.20
C LYS A 98 -5.96 -10.22 -0.15
N ASP A 99 -5.44 -11.06 0.74
CA ASP A 99 -4.03 -11.42 0.73
C ASP A 99 -3.77 -12.59 -0.26
N ILE A 100 -2.93 -12.36 -1.26
CA ILE A 100 -2.59 -13.37 -2.28
C ILE A 100 -1.20 -14.01 -2.07
N SER A 101 -0.55 -13.74 -0.93
CA SER A 101 0.77 -14.29 -0.60
C SER A 101 0.85 -15.82 -0.68
N ASN A 102 -0.18 -16.55 -0.27
CA ASN A 102 -0.20 -18.01 -0.40
C ASN A 102 -0.11 -18.46 -1.87
N CYS A 103 -0.83 -17.79 -2.77
CA CYS A 103 -0.77 -18.10 -4.21
C CYS A 103 0.59 -17.74 -4.80
N MET A 104 1.17 -16.60 -4.38
CA MET A 104 2.53 -16.23 -4.80
C MET A 104 3.56 -17.27 -4.33
N ASN A 105 3.45 -17.75 -3.09
CA ASN A 105 4.31 -18.77 -2.54
C ASN A 105 4.24 -20.10 -3.31
N GLU A 106 3.09 -20.47 -3.88
CA GLU A 106 2.97 -21.64 -4.76
C GLU A 106 3.77 -21.49 -6.06
N HIS A 107 3.88 -20.26 -6.59
CA HIS A 107 4.63 -19.98 -7.81
C HIS A 107 6.14 -19.86 -7.58
N THR A 108 6.54 -19.31 -6.43
CA THR A 108 7.94 -19.01 -6.12
C THR A 108 8.60 -20.05 -5.22
N SER A 109 7.82 -20.91 -4.57
CA SER A 109 8.29 -21.74 -3.44
C SER A 109 8.98 -20.92 -2.34
N GLY A 110 8.58 -19.65 -2.20
CA GLY A 110 9.18 -18.68 -1.29
C GLY A 110 10.42 -17.96 -1.82
N ASP A 111 10.96 -18.36 -2.97
CA ASP A 111 12.12 -17.73 -3.60
C ASP A 111 11.70 -16.59 -4.55
N TYR A 112 11.70 -15.37 -4.01
CA TYR A 112 11.33 -14.18 -4.76
C TYR A 112 12.48 -13.61 -5.61
N ASP A 113 13.73 -14.04 -5.41
CA ASP A 113 14.89 -13.47 -6.12
C ASP A 113 14.79 -13.73 -7.63
N LEU A 114 14.27 -14.91 -8.01
CA LEU A 114 14.07 -15.32 -9.41
C LEU A 114 13.03 -14.46 -10.15
N ILE A 115 12.13 -13.81 -9.41
CA ILE A 115 11.07 -12.97 -9.97
C ILE A 115 11.24 -11.49 -9.62
N THR A 116 12.41 -11.10 -9.09
CA THR A 116 12.76 -9.71 -8.76
C THR A 116 13.64 -9.12 -9.86
N ILE A 117 13.53 -7.82 -10.13
CA ILE A 117 14.41 -7.13 -11.08
C ILE A 117 15.79 -6.94 -10.41
N PRO A 118 16.91 -7.33 -11.05
CA PRO A 118 18.23 -7.17 -10.42
C PRO A 118 18.55 -5.71 -10.06
N GLY A 119 18.83 -5.47 -8.77
CA GLY A 119 19.11 -4.13 -8.23
C GLY A 119 17.87 -3.26 -7.94
N ASP A 120 16.68 -3.82 -8.13
CA ASP A 120 15.40 -3.14 -7.95
C ASP A 120 14.47 -4.03 -7.09
N GLY A 121 13.75 -3.45 -6.14
CA GLY A 121 12.88 -4.19 -5.21
C GLY A 121 11.55 -4.64 -5.81
N HIS A 122 11.29 -4.39 -7.10
CA HIS A 122 10.02 -4.71 -7.76
C HIS A 122 10.06 -6.07 -8.49
N PRO A 123 8.88 -6.69 -8.68
CA PRO A 123 8.78 -7.89 -9.49
C PRO A 123 9.13 -7.62 -10.96
N ASN A 124 9.81 -8.58 -11.60
CA ASN A 124 10.03 -8.59 -13.04
C ASN A 124 8.75 -9.02 -13.80
N GLU A 125 8.82 -9.15 -15.13
CA GLU A 125 7.68 -9.54 -15.96
C GLU A 125 7.03 -10.86 -15.50
N THR A 126 7.83 -11.85 -15.10
CA THR A 126 7.33 -13.13 -14.60
C THR A 126 6.63 -12.96 -13.26
N GLY A 127 7.20 -12.18 -12.34
CA GLY A 127 6.57 -11.86 -11.06
C GLY A 127 5.26 -11.10 -11.23
N ALA A 128 5.23 -10.08 -12.09
CA ALA A 128 4.02 -9.32 -12.39
C ALA A 128 2.90 -10.21 -12.97
N ARG A 129 3.26 -11.17 -13.85
CA ARG A 129 2.31 -12.17 -14.35
C ARG A 129 1.74 -13.03 -13.23
N TYR A 130 2.56 -13.54 -12.32
CA TYR A 130 2.06 -14.34 -11.19
C TYR A 130 1.13 -13.54 -10.28
N ILE A 131 1.45 -12.29 -9.99
CA ILE A 131 0.58 -11.39 -9.20
C ILE A 131 -0.77 -11.21 -9.89
N ALA A 132 -0.77 -10.96 -11.21
CA ALA A 132 -1.98 -10.81 -12.00
C ALA A 132 -2.84 -12.10 -11.98
N ASP A 133 -2.23 -13.26 -12.22
CA ASP A 133 -2.90 -14.56 -12.21
C ASP A 133 -3.52 -14.86 -10.83
N CYS A 134 -2.75 -14.66 -9.76
CA CYS A 134 -3.20 -14.85 -8.38
C CYS A 134 -4.34 -13.90 -8.00
N THR A 135 -4.27 -12.63 -8.43
CA THR A 135 -5.35 -11.66 -8.23
C THR A 135 -6.61 -12.08 -9.00
N ALA A 136 -6.46 -12.45 -10.27
CA ALA A 136 -7.55 -12.82 -11.15
C ALA A 136 -8.33 -14.05 -10.65
N LYS A 137 -7.65 -15.05 -10.07
CA LYS A 137 -8.28 -16.24 -9.47
C LYS A 137 -9.37 -15.89 -8.44
N TRP A 138 -9.18 -14.81 -7.69
CA TRP A 138 -10.16 -14.33 -6.71
C TRP A 138 -11.07 -13.24 -7.25
N LEU A 139 -10.50 -12.26 -7.97
CA LEU A 139 -11.24 -11.08 -8.41
C LEU A 139 -12.27 -11.43 -9.49
N MET A 140 -11.94 -12.30 -10.45
CA MET A 140 -12.84 -12.62 -11.56
C MET A 140 -14.15 -13.30 -11.09
N PRO A 141 -14.13 -14.26 -10.16
CA PRO A 141 -15.36 -14.77 -9.54
C PRO A 141 -16.15 -13.67 -8.81
N TYR A 142 -15.48 -12.81 -8.04
CA TYR A 142 -16.14 -11.71 -7.32
C TYR A 142 -16.90 -10.78 -8.28
N LEU A 143 -16.27 -10.38 -9.38
CA LEU A 143 -16.85 -9.50 -10.39
C LEU A 143 -18.06 -10.11 -11.13
N LYS A 144 -18.19 -11.44 -11.17
CA LYS A 144 -19.34 -12.12 -11.81
C LYS A 144 -20.58 -12.18 -10.92
N THR A 145 -20.43 -11.94 -9.62
CA THR A 145 -21.49 -12.06 -8.61
C THR A 145 -22.05 -10.71 -8.16
N ARG A 146 -21.59 -9.62 -8.78
CA ARG A 146 -22.03 -8.24 -8.58
C ARG A 146 -22.85 -7.80 -9.77
#